data_AF-A0A2K3LYM0-F1
#
_entry.id   AF-A0A2K3LYM0-F1
#
_cell.length_a   1.000
_cell.length_b   1.000
_cell.length_c   1.000
_cell.angle_alpha   90.00
_cell.angle_beta   90.00
_cell.angle_gamma   90.00
#
_symmetry.space_group_name_H-M   'P 1'
#
loop_
_entity.id
_entity.type
_entity.pdbx_description
1 polymer ?
#
loop_
_entity_poly.entity_id
_entity_poly.type
_entity_poly.pdbx_seq_one_letter_code
_entity_poly.pdbx_strand_id
1 'polypeptide(L)'
;QRSDIIGSHGNQGNKLPSRYTSNESVELKTQNDVVRFSLYKPGDIGSIKNSQNKKTVKKSRKAKLNELRFYRLKAKQKMYSPNPEVRILYKLGKAKRKETWLIEKLRKFDVPKLPPETFDPEILTEEERHYLKRTGEKKKHYVPVGRRGVFGGVVLNMHLHWKNHETVKVICKPCKPGQAQQYAEELARLSKGIVIDIKPNNIIIFYRGKNYVQPKVMSPPDTLSKVKVILILH
;
A
#
# COMPACT_ATOMS: atom_id res chain seq x y z
N GLN A 1 -46.20 -36.92 24.53
CA GLN A 1 -45.98 -36.81 23.07
C GLN A 1 -44.59 -36.17 22.90
N ARG A 2 -43.62 -36.74 22.17
CA ARG A 2 -43.44 -36.66 20.69
C ARG A 2 -43.58 -35.20 20.18
N SER A 3 -42.77 -34.61 19.29
CA SER A 3 -41.45 -34.88 18.65
C SER A 3 -41.17 -33.67 17.71
N ASP A 4 -39.98 -33.35 17.16
CA ASP A 4 -38.64 -33.98 17.16
C ASP A 4 -37.50 -32.93 16.93
N ILE A 5 -36.23 -33.38 16.79
CA ILE A 5 -35.02 -32.61 16.43
C ILE A 5 -35.00 -32.21 14.94
N ILE A 6 -34.38 -31.06 14.59
CA ILE A 6 -33.41 -30.84 13.46
C ILE A 6 -33.06 -29.34 13.36
N GLY A 7 -31.79 -29.02 13.09
CA GLY A 7 -31.34 -27.65 12.76
C GLY A 7 -30.46 -27.61 11.50
N SER A 8 -30.14 -26.42 11.00
CA SER A 8 -28.98 -26.21 10.11
C SER A 8 -28.55 -24.72 10.02
N HIS A 9 -27.32 -24.50 9.56
CA HIS A 9 -26.63 -23.20 9.50
C HIS A 9 -26.99 -22.36 8.26
N GLY A 10 -26.75 -21.03 8.33
CA GLY A 10 -26.83 -20.15 7.15
C GLY A 10 -26.32 -18.71 7.35
N ASN A 11 -25.00 -18.50 7.25
CA ASN A 11 -24.29 -17.24 6.92
C ASN A 11 -24.98 -15.87 7.18
N GLN A 12 -24.57 -15.16 8.24
CA GLN A 12 -24.66 -13.69 8.24
C GLN A 12 -23.44 -13.08 7.54
N GLY A 13 -23.67 -12.52 6.35
CA GLY A 13 -22.63 -11.91 5.53
C GLY A 13 -22.23 -10.50 5.96
N ASN A 14 -20.91 -10.25 6.00
CA ASN A 14 -20.20 -8.99 5.79
C ASN A 14 -21.02 -7.69 5.79
N LYS A 15 -21.04 -6.99 6.93
CA LYS A 15 -21.58 -5.63 7.07
C LYS A 15 -20.63 -4.60 6.43
N LEU A 16 -20.91 -4.20 5.19
CA LEU A 16 -20.24 -3.07 4.55
C LEU A 16 -20.74 -1.73 5.15
N PRO A 17 -19.90 -0.69 5.25
CA PRO A 17 -20.30 0.58 5.85
C PRO A 17 -21.28 1.34 4.93
N SER A 18 -22.34 1.87 5.54
CA SER A 18 -23.30 2.78 4.92
C SER A 18 -22.60 3.95 4.23
N ARG A 19 -22.88 4.15 2.94
CA ARG A 19 -22.59 5.44 2.29
C ARG A 19 -23.74 6.38 2.58
N TYR A 20 -23.42 7.48 3.25
CA TYR A 20 -24.30 8.61 3.42
C TYR A 20 -24.72 9.12 2.04
N THR A 21 -26.03 9.09 1.73
CA THR A 21 -26.60 9.68 0.51
C THR A 21 -27.39 10.91 0.91
N SER A 22 -26.93 12.10 0.49
CA SER A 22 -27.70 13.33 0.58
C SER A 22 -28.88 13.27 -0.39
N ASN A 23 -30.04 13.75 0.06
CA ASN A 23 -31.28 13.74 -0.71
C ASN A 23 -31.21 14.74 -1.88
N GLU A 24 -30.71 14.31 -3.04
CA GLU A 24 -30.71 15.09 -4.28
C GLU A 24 -31.92 14.66 -5.14
N SER A 25 -32.81 15.60 -5.45
CA SER A 25 -34.10 15.30 -6.09
C SER A 25 -33.93 15.01 -7.59
N VAL A 26 -34.38 13.83 -8.01
CA VAL A 26 -34.30 13.34 -9.39
C VAL A 26 -35.66 13.50 -10.09
N GLU A 27 -35.75 14.37 -11.09
CA GLU A 27 -36.90 14.43 -11.99
C GLU A 27 -36.76 13.41 -13.13
N LEU A 28 -37.82 12.64 -13.37
CA LEU A 28 -37.96 11.77 -14.53
C LEU A 28 -38.71 12.50 -15.65
N LYS A 29 -38.13 12.57 -16.86
CA LYS A 29 -38.84 12.98 -18.07
C LYS A 29 -38.77 11.87 -19.12
N THR A 30 -39.94 11.44 -19.56
CA THR A 30 -40.13 10.41 -20.58
C THR A 30 -40.45 11.06 -21.93
N GLN A 31 -39.49 11.06 -22.85
CA GLN A 31 -39.74 11.23 -24.28
C GLN A 31 -38.90 10.23 -25.06
N ASN A 32 -39.54 9.54 -26.01
CA ASN A 32 -38.93 8.62 -26.97
C ASN A 32 -38.15 7.44 -26.35
N ASP A 33 -38.80 6.68 -25.46
CA ASP A 33 -38.38 5.35 -24.94
C ASP A 33 -36.95 5.22 -24.37
N VAL A 34 -36.30 6.33 -24.00
CA VAL A 34 -35.00 6.33 -23.33
C VAL A 34 -35.04 7.19 -22.07
N VAL A 35 -34.97 6.54 -20.90
CA VAL A 35 -34.86 7.23 -19.61
C VAL A 35 -33.47 7.85 -19.48
N ARG A 36 -33.40 9.18 -19.29
CA ARG A 36 -32.14 9.91 -19.10
C ARG A 36 -32.19 10.74 -17.82
N PHE A 37 -31.36 10.35 -16.86
CA PHE A 37 -31.15 11.12 -15.63
C PHE A 37 -30.30 12.36 -15.91
N SER A 38 -30.79 13.54 -15.53
CA SER A 38 -30.04 14.79 -15.51
C SER A 38 -29.97 15.33 -14.09
N LEU A 39 -28.77 15.51 -13.57
CA LEU A 39 -28.53 16.35 -12.40
C LEU A 39 -28.12 17.74 -12.88
N TYR A 40 -28.57 18.77 -12.15
CA TYR A 40 -28.35 20.20 -12.35
C TYR A 40 -29.16 20.89 -13.48
N LYS A 41 -29.85 21.98 -13.11
CA LYS A 41 -30.45 22.96 -14.04
C LYS A 41 -29.40 24.02 -14.41
N PRO A 42 -29.39 24.57 -15.63
CA PRO A 42 -28.49 25.66 -15.99
C PRO A 42 -29.03 27.00 -15.48
N GLY A 43 -28.28 27.65 -14.59
CA GLY A 43 -28.44 29.05 -14.20
C GLY A 43 -27.09 29.75 -14.31
N ASP A 44 -27.08 30.83 -15.09
CA ASP A 44 -26.04 31.85 -15.32
C ASP A 44 -24.64 31.68 -14.69
N ILE A 45 -23.62 31.56 -15.56
CA ILE A 45 -22.31 32.22 -15.43
C ILE A 45 -21.69 32.32 -16.85
N GLY A 46 -21.13 33.50 -17.16
CA GLY A 46 -20.64 33.81 -18.51
C GLY A 46 -19.30 33.15 -18.89
N SER A 47 -19.10 33.01 -20.21
CA SER A 47 -17.81 32.91 -20.90
C SER A 47 -16.76 31.93 -20.33
N ILE A 48 -17.01 30.63 -20.47
CA ILE A 48 -15.93 29.62 -20.41
C ILE A 48 -15.54 29.21 -21.83
N LYS A 49 -14.26 29.42 -22.16
CA LYS A 49 -13.67 29.21 -23.49
C LYS A 49 -13.87 27.76 -23.97
N ASN A 50 -14.27 27.60 -25.23
CA ASN A 50 -14.49 26.31 -25.90
C ASN A 50 -13.23 25.41 -25.90
N SER A 51 -13.07 24.56 -24.87
CA SER A 51 -12.21 23.39 -24.97
C SER A 51 -12.99 22.28 -25.69
N GLN A 52 -12.78 22.17 -27.00
CA GLN A 52 -13.42 21.12 -27.81
C GLN A 52 -12.97 19.74 -27.34
N ASN A 53 -13.83 19.07 -26.57
CA ASN A 53 -13.68 17.66 -26.21
C ASN A 53 -13.73 16.78 -27.47
N LYS A 54 -12.57 16.57 -28.10
CA LYS A 54 -12.40 15.64 -29.24
C LYS A 54 -12.80 14.23 -28.81
N LYS A 55 -14.03 13.82 -29.15
CA LYS A 55 -14.49 12.42 -29.06
C LYS A 55 -13.53 11.53 -29.86
N THR A 56 -12.64 10.84 -29.17
CA THR A 56 -11.69 9.92 -29.82
C THR A 56 -12.43 8.67 -30.27
N VAL A 57 -12.59 8.51 -31.59
CA VAL A 57 -13.19 7.32 -32.18
C VAL A 57 -12.33 6.10 -31.79
N LYS A 58 -12.94 5.14 -31.09
CA LYS A 58 -12.25 3.93 -30.62
C LYS A 58 -11.87 3.06 -31.82
N LYS A 59 -10.58 3.05 -32.18
CA LYS A 59 -10.04 2.26 -33.29
C LYS A 59 -10.34 0.76 -33.11
N SER A 60 -10.61 0.06 -34.21
CA SER A 60 -10.86 -1.38 -34.20
C SER A 60 -9.65 -2.16 -33.67
N ARG A 61 -9.89 -3.36 -33.11
CA ARG A 61 -8.83 -4.25 -32.59
C ARG A 61 -7.75 -4.53 -33.64
N LYS A 62 -8.14 -4.74 -34.90
CA LYS A 62 -7.23 -4.96 -36.05
C LYS A 62 -6.40 -3.72 -36.37
N ALA A 63 -7.01 -2.53 -36.39
CA ALA A 63 -6.29 -1.27 -36.62
C ALA A 63 -5.24 -1.00 -35.52
N LYS A 64 -5.60 -1.19 -34.25
CA LYS A 64 -4.68 -1.03 -33.11
C LYS A 64 -3.49 -2.00 -33.16
N LEU A 65 -3.71 -3.24 -33.59
CA LEU A 65 -2.63 -4.22 -33.80
C LEU A 65 -1.70 -3.85 -34.96
N ASN A 66 -2.25 -3.34 -36.07
CA ASN A 66 -1.45 -2.86 -37.20
C ASN A 66 -0.58 -1.65 -36.81
N GLU A 67 -1.12 -0.69 -36.04
CA GLU A 67 -0.35 0.43 -35.50
C GLU A 67 0.79 -0.04 -34.58
N LEU A 68 0.52 -0.98 -33.66
CA LEU A 68 1.55 -1.60 -32.82
C LEU A 68 2.64 -2.29 -33.66
N ARG A 69 2.28 -2.99 -34.74
CA ARG A 69 3.22 -3.63 -35.67
C ARG A 69 4.09 -2.58 -36.39
N PHE A 70 3.51 -1.49 -36.85
CA PHE A 70 4.21 -0.38 -37.49
C PHE A 70 5.21 0.31 -36.55
N TYR A 71 4.81 0.63 -35.31
CA TYR A 71 5.73 1.19 -34.32
C TYR A 71 6.86 0.22 -33.96
N ARG A 72 6.59 -1.08 -33.87
CA ARG A 72 7.62 -2.12 -33.66
C ARG A 72 8.62 -2.19 -34.83
N LEU A 73 8.15 -2.10 -36.08
CA LEU A 73 9.01 -2.08 -37.27
C LEU A 73 9.90 -0.83 -37.30
N LYS A 74 9.33 0.37 -37.12
CA LYS A 74 10.12 1.62 -37.01
C LYS A 74 11.11 1.60 -35.84
N ALA A 75 10.76 0.98 -34.71
CA ALA A 75 11.66 0.80 -33.58
C ALA A 75 12.83 -0.15 -33.91
N LYS A 76 12.57 -1.27 -34.62
CA LYS A 76 13.63 -2.17 -35.10
C LYS A 76 14.56 -1.46 -36.08
N GLN A 77 14.02 -0.76 -37.09
CA GLN A 77 14.83 0.01 -38.05
C GLN A 77 15.75 1.03 -37.37
N LYS A 78 15.28 1.75 -36.34
CA LYS A 78 16.11 2.70 -35.57
C LYS A 78 17.11 2.04 -34.63
N MET A 79 16.89 0.78 -34.22
CA MET A 79 17.83 0.02 -33.38
C MET A 79 18.97 -0.61 -34.19
N TYR A 80 18.65 -1.12 -35.37
CA TYR A 80 19.59 -1.79 -36.29
C TYR A 80 20.00 -0.89 -37.47
N SER A 81 19.87 0.43 -37.32
CA SER A 81 20.34 1.39 -38.33
C SER A 81 21.85 1.23 -38.53
N PRO A 82 22.36 1.24 -39.79
CA PRO A 82 23.79 1.25 -40.06
C PRO A 82 24.50 2.48 -39.48
N ASN A 83 23.85 3.65 -39.49
CA ASN A 83 24.40 4.86 -38.90
C ASN A 83 24.42 4.77 -37.35
N PRO A 84 25.58 4.93 -36.69
CA PRO A 84 25.71 4.81 -35.24
C PRO A 84 25.03 5.95 -34.46
N GLU A 85 25.00 7.19 -34.99
CA GLU A 85 24.40 8.37 -34.36
C GLU A 85 22.89 8.18 -34.18
N VAL A 86 22.20 7.72 -35.24
CA VAL A 86 20.76 7.42 -35.22
C VAL A 86 20.43 6.41 -34.13
N ARG A 87 21.28 5.39 -33.97
CA ARG A 87 21.17 4.34 -32.95
C ARG A 87 21.42 4.88 -31.54
N ILE A 88 22.38 5.79 -31.35
CA ILE A 88 22.69 6.46 -30.08
C ILE A 88 21.55 7.39 -29.67
N LEU A 89 21.12 8.30 -30.56
CA LEU A 89 20.01 9.23 -30.33
C LEU A 89 18.71 8.49 -30.00
N TYR A 90 18.43 7.37 -30.67
CA TYR A 90 17.27 6.54 -30.36
C TYR A 90 17.35 5.90 -28.97
N LYS A 91 18.53 5.42 -28.54
CA LYS A 91 18.77 4.90 -27.18
C LYS A 91 18.58 6.01 -26.13
N LEU A 92 19.16 7.18 -26.32
CA LEU A 92 19.02 8.35 -25.42
C LEU A 92 17.55 8.78 -25.32
N GLY A 93 16.84 8.92 -26.44
CA GLY A 93 15.41 9.23 -26.46
C GLY A 93 14.53 8.12 -25.86
N LYS A 94 15.01 6.87 -25.76
CA LYS A 94 14.36 5.79 -24.99
C LYS A 94 14.65 5.89 -23.49
N ALA A 95 15.83 6.33 -23.09
CA ALA A 95 16.20 6.56 -21.69
C ALA A 95 15.39 7.72 -21.10
N LYS A 96 15.41 8.91 -21.72
CA LYS A 96 14.65 10.09 -21.27
C LYS A 96 13.14 9.80 -21.10
N ARG A 97 12.53 9.01 -21.99
CA ARG A 97 11.11 8.60 -21.85
C ARG A 97 10.85 7.60 -20.72
N LYS A 98 11.84 6.77 -20.33
CA LYS A 98 11.72 5.91 -19.14
C LYS A 98 11.83 6.74 -17.88
N GLU A 99 12.77 7.69 -17.85
CA GLU A 99 13.00 8.63 -16.76
C GLU A 99 11.76 9.48 -16.50
N THR A 100 11.21 10.17 -17.50
CA THR A 100 9.98 10.98 -17.32
C THR A 100 8.79 10.14 -16.86
N TRP A 101 8.62 8.93 -17.37
CA TRP A 101 7.57 7.98 -16.92
C TRP A 101 7.79 7.51 -15.47
N LEU A 102 9.04 7.32 -15.06
CA LEU A 102 9.38 6.94 -13.68
C LEU A 102 9.11 8.12 -12.73
N ILE A 103 9.51 9.34 -13.10
CA ILE A 103 9.21 10.57 -12.35
C ILE A 103 7.69 10.78 -12.25
N GLU A 104 6.94 10.62 -13.35
CA GLU A 104 5.47 10.72 -13.34
C GLU A 104 4.82 9.66 -12.45
N LYS A 105 5.40 8.44 -12.38
CA LYS A 105 4.97 7.41 -11.43
C LYS A 105 5.30 7.78 -9.99
N LEU A 106 6.52 8.26 -9.70
CA LEU A 106 6.94 8.66 -8.36
C LEU A 106 6.03 9.77 -7.82
N ARG A 107 5.74 10.80 -8.62
CA ARG A 107 4.78 11.87 -8.28
C ARG A 107 3.34 11.38 -7.99
N LYS A 108 2.97 10.18 -8.43
CA LYS A 108 1.67 9.53 -8.09
C LYS A 108 1.75 8.63 -6.85
N PHE A 109 2.96 8.29 -6.41
CA PHE A 109 3.24 7.53 -5.18
C PHE A 109 3.67 8.42 -4.01
N ASP A 110 4.07 9.67 -4.26
CA ASP A 110 4.25 10.69 -3.24
C ASP A 110 2.88 11.04 -2.62
N VAL A 111 2.43 10.15 -1.72
CA VAL A 111 1.43 10.47 -0.69
C VAL A 111 1.97 11.71 0.03
N PRO A 112 1.16 12.77 0.24
CA PRO A 112 1.58 13.90 1.04
C PRO A 112 2.14 13.37 2.35
N LYS A 113 3.42 13.65 2.63
CA LYS A 113 4.01 13.31 3.93
C LYS A 113 3.11 13.97 4.95
N LEU A 114 2.36 13.13 5.68
CA LEU A 114 1.67 13.58 6.89
C LEU A 114 2.75 14.29 7.74
N PRO A 115 2.40 15.40 8.42
CA PRO A 115 3.34 16.05 9.32
C PRO A 115 3.98 14.96 10.18
N PRO A 116 5.31 14.99 10.42
CA PRO A 116 5.93 14.03 11.30
C PRO A 116 5.16 14.10 12.61
N GLU A 117 4.37 13.07 12.90
CA GLU A 117 3.73 12.94 14.20
C GLU A 117 4.88 13.03 15.17
N THR A 118 4.82 14.01 16.07
CA THR A 118 5.82 14.21 17.11
C THR A 118 5.72 13.04 18.04
N PHE A 119 6.37 11.95 17.64
CA PHE A 119 6.64 10.79 18.45
C PHE A 119 7.65 11.26 19.48
N ASP A 120 7.12 11.88 20.54
CA ASP A 120 7.87 12.19 21.73
C ASP A 120 8.53 10.88 22.16
N PRO A 121 9.87 10.77 22.11
CA PRO A 121 10.54 9.55 22.47
C PRO A 121 10.39 9.42 23.99
N GLU A 122 9.30 8.80 24.46
CA GLU A 122 9.02 8.51 25.87
C GLU A 122 10.33 8.04 26.51
N ILE A 123 10.96 8.90 27.30
CA ILE A 123 12.30 8.66 27.84
C ILE A 123 12.13 7.59 28.92
N LEU A 124 12.21 6.33 28.50
CA LEU A 124 12.26 5.19 29.41
C LEU A 124 13.46 5.39 30.33
N THR A 125 13.22 5.33 31.63
CA THR A 125 14.32 5.29 32.59
C THR A 125 15.07 3.95 32.43
N GLU A 126 16.34 3.90 32.83
CA GLU A 126 17.14 2.67 32.65
C GLU A 126 16.56 1.52 33.50
N GLU A 127 15.91 1.83 34.62
CA GLU A 127 15.17 0.85 35.45
C GLU A 127 13.97 0.26 34.70
N GLU A 128 13.15 1.09 34.05
CA GLU A 128 12.01 0.66 33.24
C GLU A 128 12.48 -0.20 32.06
N ARG A 129 13.55 0.24 31.39
CA ARG A 129 14.16 -0.49 30.27
C ARG A 129 14.71 -1.84 30.69
N HIS A 130 15.39 -1.92 31.83
CA HIS A 130 15.91 -3.17 32.38
C HIS A 130 14.78 -4.12 32.85
N TYR A 131 13.72 -3.59 33.46
CA TYR A 131 12.51 -4.34 33.79
C TYR A 131 11.85 -4.92 32.53
N LEU A 132 11.64 -4.11 31.49
CA LEU A 132 11.04 -4.52 30.22
C LEU A 132 11.91 -5.54 29.48
N LYS A 133 13.23 -5.43 29.55
CA LYS A 133 14.18 -6.42 29.01
C LYS A 133 14.00 -7.78 29.68
N ARG A 134 14.02 -7.82 31.03
CA ARG A 134 13.87 -9.04 31.83
C ARG A 134 12.48 -9.69 31.67
N THR A 135 11.42 -8.88 31.71
CA THR A 135 10.03 -9.35 31.57
C THR A 135 9.72 -9.76 30.13
N GLY A 136 10.20 -8.99 29.15
CA GLY A 136 10.12 -9.30 27.73
C GLY A 136 10.83 -10.59 27.36
N GLU A 137 11.98 -10.90 27.97
CA GLU A 137 12.68 -12.16 27.76
C GLU A 137 11.95 -13.39 28.33
N LYS A 138 11.23 -13.26 29.45
CA LYS A 138 10.44 -14.36 30.03
C LYS A 138 9.16 -14.67 29.25
N LYS A 139 8.56 -13.68 28.59
CA LYS A 139 7.28 -13.80 27.85
C LYS A 139 7.40 -14.77 26.64
N LYS A 140 6.35 -15.56 26.37
CA LYS A 140 6.34 -16.60 25.32
C LYS A 140 5.81 -16.15 23.94
N HIS A 141 5.13 -15.01 23.86
CA HIS A 141 4.60 -14.50 22.58
C HIS A 141 5.73 -13.95 21.68
N TYR A 142 5.70 -14.31 20.40
CA TYR A 142 6.68 -13.85 19.42
C TYR A 142 6.09 -13.70 18.01
N VAL A 143 6.69 -12.81 17.22
CA VAL A 143 6.40 -12.60 15.80
C VAL A 143 7.60 -13.13 14.98
N PRO A 144 7.41 -14.15 14.12
CA PRO A 144 8.48 -14.65 13.27
C PRO A 144 8.67 -13.75 12.03
N VAL A 145 9.93 -13.42 11.74
CA VAL A 145 10.37 -12.74 10.51
C VAL A 145 11.25 -13.72 9.71
N GLY A 146 10.71 -14.19 8.59
CA GLY A 146 11.39 -15.14 7.70
C GLY A 146 12.27 -14.47 6.63
N ARG A 147 12.71 -15.25 5.63
CA ARG A 147 13.51 -14.81 4.46
C ARG A 147 13.01 -13.54 3.76
N ARG A 148 11.72 -13.24 3.88
CA ARG A 148 11.05 -12.07 3.31
C ARG A 148 11.46 -10.75 3.99
N GLY A 149 11.95 -10.80 5.23
CA GLY A 149 12.16 -9.61 6.06
C GLY A 149 10.86 -8.94 6.49
N VAL A 150 10.94 -7.65 6.79
CA VAL A 150 9.83 -6.83 7.31
C VAL A 150 8.80 -6.53 6.23
N PHE A 151 7.51 -6.67 6.57
CA PHE A 151 6.38 -6.29 5.73
C PHE A 151 5.14 -6.06 6.62
N GLY A 152 4.07 -5.46 6.08
CA GLY A 152 2.89 -5.04 6.84
C GLY A 152 2.21 -6.13 7.69
N GLY A 153 2.32 -7.41 7.30
CA GLY A 153 1.82 -8.52 8.10
C GLY A 153 2.60 -8.77 9.40
N VAL A 154 3.88 -8.42 9.46
CA VAL A 154 4.70 -8.46 10.69
C VAL A 154 4.22 -7.37 11.65
N VAL A 155 4.06 -6.15 11.14
CA VAL A 155 3.61 -4.97 11.90
C VAL A 155 2.19 -5.18 12.44
N LEU A 156 1.27 -5.67 11.59
CA LEU A 156 -0.06 -6.11 12.00
C LEU A 156 -0.01 -7.11 13.16
N ASN A 157 0.86 -8.12 13.10
CA ASN A 157 0.98 -9.12 14.15
C ASN A 157 1.56 -8.55 15.46
N MET A 158 2.50 -7.59 15.38
CA MET A 158 2.97 -6.85 16.55
C MET A 158 1.82 -6.07 17.22
N HIS A 159 1.03 -5.31 16.47
CA HIS A 159 -0.13 -4.59 17.00
C HIS A 159 -1.21 -5.50 17.60
N LEU A 160 -1.38 -6.71 17.05
CA LEU A 160 -2.28 -7.73 17.62
C LEU A 160 -1.78 -8.25 18.97
N HIS A 161 -0.49 -8.55 19.11
CA HIS A 161 0.09 -8.90 20.41
C HIS A 161 -0.01 -7.74 21.41
N TRP A 162 0.19 -6.50 20.96
CA TRP A 162 0.15 -5.31 21.81
C TRP A 162 -1.22 -4.96 22.39
N LYS A 163 -2.30 -5.57 21.88
CA LYS A 163 -3.63 -5.46 22.49
C LYS A 163 -3.65 -6.01 23.93
N ASN A 164 -2.96 -7.13 24.16
CA ASN A 164 -2.99 -7.86 25.43
C ASN A 164 -1.64 -7.89 26.17
N HIS A 165 -0.56 -7.43 25.53
CA HIS A 165 0.79 -7.52 26.06
C HIS A 165 1.56 -6.23 25.82
N GLU A 166 2.32 -5.74 26.80
CA GLU A 166 3.09 -4.49 26.63
C GLU A 166 4.31 -4.65 25.71
N THR A 167 4.83 -5.87 25.63
CA THR A 167 6.06 -6.21 24.92
C THR A 167 5.78 -7.28 23.88
N VAL A 168 6.65 -7.37 22.87
CA VAL A 168 6.62 -8.46 21.87
C VAL A 168 8.05 -8.85 21.47
N LYS A 169 8.30 -10.15 21.34
CA LYS A 169 9.55 -10.65 20.76
C LYS A 169 9.42 -10.73 19.24
N VAL A 170 10.42 -10.31 18.50
CA VAL A 170 10.51 -10.52 17.05
C VAL A 170 11.69 -11.43 16.76
N ILE A 171 11.44 -12.59 16.15
CA ILE A 171 12.47 -13.60 15.88
C ILE A 171 12.80 -13.59 14.39
N CYS A 172 14.01 -13.14 14.03
CA CYS A 172 14.45 -13.01 12.64
C CYS A 172 15.27 -14.22 12.22
N LYS A 173 14.66 -15.18 11.51
CA LYS A 173 15.34 -16.41 11.04
C LYS A 173 14.84 -16.85 9.65
N PRO A 174 15.73 -17.09 8.66
CA PRO A 174 17.16 -16.80 8.68
C PRO A 174 17.42 -15.29 8.57
N CYS A 175 18.52 -14.83 9.17
CA CYS A 175 18.93 -13.42 9.17
C CYS A 175 20.46 -13.37 9.01
N LYS A 176 20.96 -12.44 8.20
CA LYS A 176 22.42 -12.17 8.10
C LYS A 176 22.90 -11.39 9.35
N PRO A 177 24.20 -11.46 9.72
CA PRO A 177 24.74 -10.55 10.72
C PRO A 177 24.48 -9.09 10.33
N GLY A 178 24.17 -8.24 11.31
CA GLY A 178 23.77 -6.83 11.11
C GLY A 178 22.33 -6.60 10.60
N GLN A 179 21.74 -7.54 9.85
CA GLN A 179 20.40 -7.39 9.29
C GLN A 179 19.30 -7.30 10.36
N ALA A 180 19.51 -7.87 11.55
CA ALA A 180 18.59 -7.73 12.68
C ALA A 180 18.46 -6.27 13.17
N GLN A 181 19.52 -5.45 13.06
CA GLN A 181 19.46 -4.02 13.41
C GLN A 181 18.63 -3.23 12.38
N GLN A 182 18.83 -3.50 11.08
CA GLN A 182 18.03 -2.91 10.00
C GLN A 182 16.54 -3.25 10.15
N TYR A 183 16.23 -4.50 10.54
CA TYR A 183 14.85 -4.90 10.84
C TYR A 183 14.30 -4.25 12.12
N ALA A 184 15.13 -4.01 13.14
CA ALA A 184 14.72 -3.30 14.34
C ALA A 184 14.34 -1.84 14.03
N GLU A 185 15.17 -1.14 13.27
CA GLU A 185 14.93 0.25 12.83
C GLU A 185 13.66 0.37 11.96
N GLU A 186 13.52 -0.46 10.93
CA GLU A 186 12.36 -0.43 10.04
C GLU A 186 11.07 -0.84 10.76
N LEU A 187 11.12 -1.79 11.70
CA LEU A 187 9.97 -2.12 12.53
C LEU A 187 9.62 -1.00 13.52
N ALA A 188 10.60 -0.34 14.14
CA ALA A 188 10.35 0.81 15.01
C ALA A 188 9.65 1.92 14.22
N ARG A 189 10.17 2.26 13.03
CA ARG A 189 9.59 3.26 12.12
C ARG A 189 8.15 2.93 11.69
N LEU A 190 7.88 1.67 11.35
CA LEU A 190 6.57 1.25 10.84
C LEU A 190 5.51 1.00 11.93
N SER A 191 5.90 0.43 13.06
CA SER A 191 4.98 0.06 14.15
C SER A 191 4.85 1.13 15.23
N LYS A 192 5.74 2.13 15.23
CA LYS A 192 5.92 3.12 16.31
C LYS A 192 6.23 2.47 17.67
N GLY A 193 6.81 1.25 17.66
CA GLY A 193 7.27 0.57 18.86
C GLY A 193 8.69 0.95 19.25
N ILE A 194 8.97 0.95 20.54
CA ILE A 194 10.28 1.25 21.12
C ILE A 194 11.12 -0.03 21.17
N VAL A 195 12.36 0.02 20.66
CA VAL A 195 13.31 -1.11 20.74
C VAL A 195 13.95 -1.13 22.12
N ILE A 196 13.77 -2.21 22.87
CA ILE A 196 14.32 -2.37 24.22
C ILE A 196 15.70 -3.03 24.19
N ASP A 197 15.82 -4.13 23.44
CA ASP A 197 17.02 -4.98 23.40
C ASP A 197 17.11 -5.73 22.05
N ILE A 198 18.32 -5.85 21.50
CA ILE A 198 18.62 -6.67 20.32
C ILE A 198 19.61 -7.76 20.76
N LYS A 199 19.14 -9.01 20.81
CA LYS A 199 19.95 -10.15 21.24
C LYS A 199 20.69 -10.80 20.06
N PRO A 200 21.90 -11.35 20.29
CA PRO A 200 22.73 -11.97 19.24
C PRO A 200 22.04 -13.14 18.52
N ASN A 201 21.06 -13.79 19.16
CA ASN A 201 20.28 -14.90 18.58
C ASN A 201 19.24 -14.44 17.53
N ASN A 202 19.40 -13.24 16.96
CA ASN A 202 18.47 -12.55 16.06
C ASN A 202 17.06 -12.38 16.66
N ILE A 203 17.00 -12.03 17.96
CA ILE A 203 15.75 -11.75 18.68
C ILE A 203 15.73 -10.29 19.09
N ILE A 204 14.70 -9.55 18.70
CA ILE A 204 14.49 -8.15 19.07
C ILE A 204 13.34 -8.10 20.06
N ILE A 205 13.50 -7.35 21.16
CA ILE A 205 12.42 -7.10 22.12
C ILE A 205 11.89 -5.70 21.87
N PHE A 206 10.60 -5.60 21.53
CA PHE A 206 9.89 -4.34 21.36
C PHE A 206 8.92 -4.09 22.52
N TYR A 207 8.76 -2.81 22.86
CA TYR A 207 7.73 -2.28 23.75
C TYR A 207 6.77 -1.38 22.97
N ARG A 208 5.50 -1.35 23.37
CA ARG A 208 4.43 -0.63 22.66
C ARG A 208 4.32 0.88 22.97
N GLY A 209 4.98 1.36 24.02
CA GLY A 209 4.76 2.68 24.63
C GLY A 209 3.78 2.64 25.80
N LYS A 210 3.88 3.61 26.73
CA LYS A 210 2.95 3.74 27.88
C LYS A 210 1.55 4.09 27.37
N ASN A 211 1.49 5.01 26.41
CA ASN A 211 0.25 5.54 25.82
C ASN A 211 -0.24 4.80 24.55
N TYR A 212 -0.02 3.49 24.46
CA TYR A 212 -0.37 2.73 23.26
C TYR A 212 -1.89 2.69 22.99
N VAL A 213 -2.30 3.29 21.87
CA VAL A 213 -3.65 3.18 21.29
C VAL A 213 -3.58 2.31 20.04
N GLN A 214 -4.52 1.38 19.87
CA GLN A 214 -4.56 0.53 18.68
C GLN A 214 -4.81 1.39 17.41
N PRO A 215 -3.91 1.37 16.41
CA PRO A 215 -4.06 2.20 15.24
C PRO A 215 -5.24 1.74 14.36
N LYS A 216 -6.03 2.71 13.87
CA LYS A 216 -7.15 2.46 12.95
C LYS A 216 -6.71 1.74 11.66
N VAL A 217 -5.46 1.93 11.23
CA VAL A 217 -4.80 1.22 10.14
C VAL A 217 -3.68 0.36 10.72
N MET A 218 -3.96 -0.93 10.94
CA MET A 218 -3.05 -1.88 11.62
C MET A 218 -1.82 -2.30 10.81
N SER A 219 -1.79 -2.01 9.50
CA SER A 219 -0.67 -2.31 8.61
C SER A 219 -0.40 -1.06 7.77
N PRO A 220 0.74 -0.36 7.97
CA PRO A 220 1.03 0.87 7.22
C PRO A 220 1.04 0.64 5.70
N PRO A 221 0.48 1.57 4.91
CA PRO A 221 0.42 1.46 3.45
C PRO A 221 1.82 1.51 2.80
N ASP A 222 2.78 2.12 3.49
CA ASP A 222 4.19 2.25 3.08
C ASP A 222 4.94 0.91 3.04
N THR A 223 4.34 -0.17 3.57
CA THR A 223 4.98 -1.49 3.61
C THR A 223 4.94 -2.23 2.28
N LEU A 224 6.02 -2.97 1.97
CA LEU A 224 6.09 -3.75 0.74
C LEU A 224 5.07 -4.90 0.73
N SER A 225 4.07 -4.78 -0.14
CA SER A 225 2.96 -5.72 -0.28
C SER A 225 3.41 -7.17 -0.60
N LYS A 226 2.54 -8.16 -0.34
CA LYS A 226 2.89 -9.59 -0.45
C LYS A 226 3.53 -9.96 -1.78
N VAL A 227 3.05 -9.37 -2.89
CA VAL A 227 3.58 -9.62 -4.24
C VAL A 227 4.93 -8.94 -4.50
N LYS A 228 5.14 -7.69 -4.05
CA LYS A 228 6.31 -6.88 -4.42
C LYS A 228 7.64 -7.45 -3.90
N VAL A 229 7.69 -7.99 -2.68
CA VAL A 229 8.95 -8.49 -2.08
C VAL A 229 9.45 -9.78 -2.72
N ILE A 230 8.54 -10.66 -3.15
CA ILE A 230 8.92 -11.92 -3.81
C ILE A 230 9.66 -11.62 -5.12
N LEU A 231 9.26 -10.57 -5.82
CA LEU A 231 9.85 -10.13 -7.09
C LEU A 231 11.21 -9.42 -6.95
N ILE A 232 11.67 -9.12 -5.73
CA ILE A 232 12.96 -8.45 -5.45
C ILE A 232 14.03 -9.49 -5.03
N LEU A 233 13.62 -10.72 -4.70
CA LEU A 233 14.47 -11.80 -4.21
C LEU A 233 14.87 -12.81 -5.30
N HIS A 234 14.70 -12.46 -6.58
CA HIS A 234 14.89 -13.35 -7.73
C HIS A 234 15.42 -12.60 -8.96
#